data_AF-A0A948SG53-F1
#
_entry.id   AF-A0A948SG53-F1
#
_cell.length_a   1.000
_cell.length_b   1.000
_cell.length_c   1.000
_cell.angle_alpha   90.00
_cell.angle_beta   90.00
_cell.angle_gamma   90.00
#
_symmetry.space_group_name_H-M   'P 1'
#
loop_
_entity.id
_entity.type
_entity.pdbx_description
1 polymer ?
#
loop_
_entity_poly.entity_id
_entity_poly.type
_entity_poly.pdbx_seq_one_letter_code
_entity_poly.pdbx_strand_id
1 'polypeptide(L)'
;MGAIAPSKMPNKAKKVIRKDNPNVVEEYAKGGWIKDAIKKPGALHKQLGVPEGKKIPAKKLAAAAKKPGKLGQRARLAETLKKMK
;
A
#
# COMPACT_ATOMS: atom_id res chain seq x y z
N MET A 1 -24.45 7.69 -6.74
CA MET A 1 -23.46 6.69 -7.16
C MET A 1 -22.09 7.10 -6.63
N GLY A 2 -21.49 6.32 -5.72
CA GLY A 2 -20.14 6.60 -5.21
C GLY A 2 -19.10 5.71 -5.89
N ALA A 3 -18.30 6.27 -6.80
CA ALA A 3 -17.20 5.52 -7.40
C ALA A 3 -16.14 5.17 -6.34
N ILE A 4 -15.82 3.89 -6.19
CA ILE A 4 -14.82 3.43 -5.22
C ILE A 4 -13.43 3.88 -5.69
N ALA A 5 -12.71 4.59 -4.82
CA ALA A 5 -11.37 5.10 -5.12
C ALA A 5 -10.41 3.95 -5.52
N PRO A 6 -9.52 4.12 -6.52
CA PRO A 6 -8.64 3.05 -7.02
C PRO A 6 -7.74 2.41 -5.96
N SER A 7 -7.41 3.13 -4.88
CA SER A 7 -6.65 2.62 -3.74
C SER A 7 -7.40 1.61 -2.86
N LYS A 8 -8.72 1.47 -3.06
CA LYS A 8 -9.61 0.51 -2.40
C LYS A 8 -9.95 -0.70 -3.27
N MET A 9 -9.49 -0.74 -4.53
CA MET A 9 -9.52 -1.97 -5.33
C MET A 9 -8.52 -3.01 -4.77
N PRO A 10 -8.86 -4.30 -4.66
CA PRO A 10 -7.92 -5.33 -4.22
C PRO A 10 -7.00 -5.78 -5.40
N ASN A 11 -5.87 -6.49 -5.14
CA ASN A 11 -4.69 -6.72 -6.05
C ASN A 11 -4.31 -8.14 -6.63
N LYS A 12 -4.87 -9.32 -6.23
CA LYS A 12 -4.77 -10.66 -6.96
C LYS A 12 -6.04 -11.62 -7.08
N ALA A 13 -6.97 -11.50 -8.06
CA ALA A 13 -8.28 -12.22 -8.27
C ALA A 13 -9.34 -12.44 -7.10
N LYS A 14 -10.66 -12.23 -7.36
CA LYS A 14 -11.91 -12.72 -6.67
C LYS A 14 -13.13 -12.51 -7.59
N LYS A 15 -13.78 -13.56 -8.09
CA LYS A 15 -15.05 -13.42 -8.82
C LYS A 15 -16.16 -12.76 -7.96
N VAL A 16 -16.76 -11.68 -8.45
CA VAL A 16 -18.04 -11.12 -7.97
C VAL A 16 -19.08 -11.29 -9.08
N ILE A 17 -20.06 -12.16 -8.85
CA ILE A 17 -21.23 -12.31 -9.73
C ILE A 17 -22.21 -11.18 -9.38
N ARG A 18 -22.52 -10.30 -10.32
CA ARG A 18 -23.52 -9.23 -10.11
C ARG A 18 -24.93 -9.85 -10.12
N LYS A 19 -25.74 -9.54 -9.11
CA LYS A 19 -27.05 -10.20 -8.90
C LYS A 19 -28.03 -9.94 -10.04
N ASP A 20 -27.88 -8.80 -10.71
CA ASP A 20 -28.73 -8.31 -11.80
C ASP A 20 -28.25 -8.78 -13.19
N ASN A 21 -27.07 -9.42 -13.28
CA ASN A 21 -26.55 -10.00 -14.52
C ASN A 21 -25.44 -11.04 -14.23
N PRO A 22 -25.74 -12.35 -14.19
CA PRO A 22 -24.81 -13.36 -13.68
C PRO A 22 -23.61 -13.64 -14.60
N ASN A 23 -23.66 -13.21 -15.87
CA ASN A 23 -22.60 -13.45 -16.86
C ASN A 23 -21.41 -12.49 -16.73
N VAL A 24 -21.52 -11.40 -15.96
CA VAL A 24 -20.42 -10.46 -15.72
C VAL A 24 -19.79 -10.74 -14.36
N VAL A 25 -18.57 -11.26 -14.38
CA VAL A 25 -17.83 -11.64 -13.15
C VAL A 25 -16.55 -10.84 -13.02
N GLU A 26 -16.54 -9.84 -12.14
CA GLU A 26 -15.36 -9.01 -11.87
C GLU A 26 -14.40 -9.77 -10.96
N GLU A 27 -13.11 -9.94 -11.33
CA GLU A 27 -12.16 -10.76 -10.58
C GLU A 27 -11.21 -9.93 -9.65
N TYR A 28 -11.73 -9.49 -8.50
CA TYR A 28 -11.09 -8.54 -7.56
C TYR A 28 -10.19 -9.06 -6.46
N ALA A 29 -9.10 -8.37 -6.22
CA ALA A 29 -7.95 -9.21 -6.26
C ALA A 29 -7.32 -9.57 -4.84
N LYS A 30 -7.27 -10.86 -4.43
CA LYS A 30 -6.71 -11.47 -3.19
C LYS A 30 -5.18 -11.27 -2.90
N GLY A 31 -4.69 -10.02 -2.86
CA GLY A 31 -3.26 -9.72 -2.66
C GLY A 31 -2.93 -8.24 -2.45
N GLY A 32 -3.59 -7.55 -1.51
CA GLY A 32 -3.44 -6.10 -1.29
C GLY A 32 -1.99 -5.61 -1.13
N TRP A 33 -1.70 -4.40 -1.64
CA TRP A 33 -0.36 -3.77 -1.67
C TRP A 33 0.35 -3.73 -0.30
N ILE A 34 -0.40 -3.66 0.80
CA ILE A 34 0.11 -3.70 2.17
C ILE A 34 0.80 -5.05 2.47
N LYS A 35 0.25 -6.17 2.00
CA LYS A 35 0.80 -7.52 2.23
C LYS A 35 2.16 -7.67 1.55
N ASP A 36 2.34 -7.11 0.35
CA ASP A 36 3.62 -7.13 -0.35
C ASP A 36 4.62 -6.07 0.13
N ALA A 37 4.14 -5.01 0.80
CA ALA A 37 4.99 -4.07 1.52
C ALA A 37 5.60 -4.70 2.79
N ILE A 38 4.80 -5.42 3.59
CA ILE A 38 5.25 -6.08 4.83
C ILE A 38 6.30 -7.18 4.55
N LYS A 39 6.14 -7.95 3.46
CA LYS A 39 7.12 -8.97 3.02
C LYS A 39 8.51 -8.43 2.68
N LYS A 40 8.70 -7.11 2.54
CA LYS A 40 9.99 -6.49 2.29
C LYS A 40 10.36 -5.53 3.44
N PRO A 41 10.66 -6.07 4.64
CA PRO A 41 11.15 -5.26 5.75
C PRO A 41 12.41 -4.50 5.33
N GLY A 42 12.60 -3.31 5.90
CA GLY A 42 13.78 -2.49 5.61
C GLY A 42 13.87 -1.88 4.20
N ALA A 43 12.93 -2.18 3.29
CA ALA A 43 12.98 -1.62 1.93
C ALA A 43 12.93 -0.07 1.89
N LEU A 44 12.25 0.57 2.85
CA LEU A 44 12.25 2.03 3.00
C LEU A 44 13.60 2.56 3.52
N HIS A 45 14.28 1.80 4.38
CA HIS A 45 15.61 2.14 4.91
C HIS A 45 16.66 2.14 3.81
N LYS A 46 16.71 1.04 3.03
CA LYS A 46 17.56 0.91 1.83
C LYS A 46 17.31 2.03 0.82
N GLN A 47 16.05 2.41 0.57
CA GLN A 47 15.69 3.51 -0.35
C GLN A 47 16.05 4.92 0.16
N LEU A 48 16.30 5.11 1.46
CA LEU A 48 16.62 6.43 2.05
C LEU A 48 18.09 6.56 2.51
N GLY A 49 18.90 5.52 2.29
CA GLY A 49 20.27 5.43 2.78
C GLY A 49 20.35 5.46 4.31
N VAL A 50 19.34 4.93 5.00
CA VAL A 50 19.30 4.84 6.47
C VAL A 50 19.50 3.37 6.83
N PRO A 51 20.43 2.99 7.73
CA PRO A 51 20.56 1.60 8.15
C PRO A 51 19.27 1.08 8.81
N GLU A 52 18.96 -0.19 8.58
CA GLU A 52 17.80 -0.87 9.18
C GLU A 52 17.89 -0.82 10.71
N GLY A 53 16.76 -0.63 11.39
CA GLY A 53 16.70 -0.49 12.86
C GLY A 53 16.97 0.92 13.42
N LYS A 54 17.65 1.84 12.70
CA LYS A 54 17.82 3.23 13.16
C LYS A 54 16.58 4.09 12.89
N LYS A 55 16.39 5.19 13.63
CA LYS A 55 15.24 6.09 13.44
C LYS A 55 15.33 6.82 12.08
N ILE A 56 14.36 6.62 11.19
CA ILE A 56 14.30 7.37 9.93
C ILE A 56 14.07 8.86 10.23
N PRO A 57 14.91 9.79 9.70
CA PRO A 57 14.73 11.22 9.94
C PRO A 57 13.39 11.74 9.41
N ALA A 58 12.66 12.51 10.23
CA ALA A 58 11.32 12.99 9.89
C ALA A 58 11.27 13.77 8.56
N LYS A 59 12.26 14.63 8.29
CA LYS A 59 12.39 15.36 7.01
C LYS A 59 12.49 14.40 5.80
N LYS A 60 13.31 13.35 5.89
CA LYS A 60 13.45 12.34 4.83
C LYS A 60 12.17 11.52 4.65
N LEU A 61 11.52 11.15 5.75
CA LEU A 61 10.31 10.33 5.75
C LEU A 61 9.09 11.08 5.19
N ALA A 62 8.90 12.36 5.56
CA ALA A 62 7.84 13.20 4.98
C ALA A 62 8.10 13.50 3.50
N ALA A 63 9.35 13.75 3.10
CA ALA A 63 9.71 13.90 1.69
C ALA A 63 9.44 12.61 0.89
N ALA A 64 9.71 11.44 1.48
CA ALA A 64 9.39 10.15 0.90
C ALA A 64 7.87 9.93 0.77
N ALA A 65 7.07 10.27 1.79
CA ALA A 65 5.62 10.12 1.80
C ALA A 65 4.93 11.00 0.73
N LYS A 66 5.51 12.14 0.39
CA LYS A 66 5.02 12.99 -0.72
C LYS A 66 5.28 12.39 -2.12
N LYS A 67 6.30 11.53 -2.29
CA LYS A 67 6.59 10.92 -3.60
C LYS A 67 5.47 9.95 -4.05
N PRO A 68 5.24 9.80 -5.36
CA PRO A 68 4.35 8.77 -5.90
C PRO A 68 4.98 7.36 -5.84
N GLY A 69 4.17 6.35 -6.15
CA GLY A 69 4.61 4.95 -6.30
C GLY A 69 4.97 4.23 -5.00
N LYS A 70 5.66 3.08 -5.13
CA LYS A 70 5.96 2.15 -4.02
C LYS A 70 6.79 2.77 -2.90
N LEU A 71 7.63 3.76 -3.19
CA LEU A 71 8.42 4.47 -2.17
C LEU A 71 7.51 5.31 -1.26
N GLY A 72 6.60 6.10 -1.84
CA GLY A 72 5.63 6.89 -1.08
C GLY A 72 4.61 6.03 -0.33
N GLN A 73 4.14 4.94 -0.93
CA GLN A 73 3.28 3.97 -0.25
C GLN A 73 3.95 3.38 1.00
N ARG A 74 5.24 3.04 0.93
CA ARG A 74 6.03 2.55 2.09
C ARG A 74 6.23 3.63 3.15
N ALA A 75 6.50 4.88 2.75
CA ALA A 75 6.69 5.98 3.67
C ALA A 75 5.38 6.34 4.41
N ARG A 76 4.26 6.42 3.69
CA ARG A 76 2.92 6.61 4.29
C ARG A 76 2.56 5.46 5.22
N LEU A 77 2.86 4.21 4.85
CA LEU A 77 2.69 3.06 5.73
C LEU A 77 3.50 3.20 7.03
N ALA A 78 4.76 3.65 6.94
CA ALA A 78 5.59 3.91 8.12
C ALA A 78 5.04 5.06 8.99
N GLU A 79 4.47 6.11 8.40
CA GLU A 79 3.74 7.17 9.13
C GLU A 79 2.52 6.62 9.86
N THR A 80 1.72 5.77 9.20
CA THR A 80 0.53 5.16 9.81
C THR A 80 0.92 4.22 10.96
N LEU A 81 1.94 3.37 10.76
CA LEU A 81 2.45 2.46 11.80
C LEU A 81 3.03 3.23 13.00
N LYS A 82 3.68 4.38 12.77
CA LYS A 82 4.16 5.25 13.87
C LYS A 82 3.01 5.82 14.71
N LYS A 83 1.82 6.02 14.13
CA LYS A 83 0.62 6.53 14.82
C LYS A 83 -0.21 5.44 15.52
N MET A 84 0.09 4.16 15.28
CA MET A 84 -0.55 3.01 15.94
C MET A 84 0.25 2.49 17.15
N LYS A 85 1.21 3.26 17.65
CA LYS A 85 2.14 2.87 18.70
C LYS A 85 2.20 3.93 19.80
#